data_AF-A0A6P6A5M4-F1
#
_entry.id   AF-A0A6P6A5M4-F1
#
_cell.length_a   1.000
_cell.length_b   1.000
_cell.length_c   1.000
_cell.angle_alpha   90.00
_cell.angle_beta   90.00
_cell.angle_gamma   90.00
#
_symmetry.space_group_name_H-M   'P 1'
#
loop_
_entity.id
_entity.type
_entity.pdbx_description
1 polymer ?
#
loop_
_entity_poly.entity_id
_entity_poly.type
_entity_poly.pdbx_seq_one_letter_code
_entity_poly.pdbx_strand_id
1 'polypeptide(L)'
;MGCRCSKLSACCWSSDQNGSIPAADNDENEEKGEVDDLPAFREYSIETLKMATSGFAVENIVSEHGEKAPNVVYKGKLENQRRIAVKRFNRSAWPDARQFLEEARAVGQLRNHTLANLLGCCCEGDERLLVTEFMPNDTLAKHLFHWEAQPMKWAMRLRVALHLAEALEYCTSKGRALYHDLNAYRIVFDDDGNPRLSCFGLMKNSRDGKSYSTNLAFTPPEYLRTGRVTPESVMYSFGTLLLDLLSGKHIPPSHALDLIRDRNIQTLIDSCLEGQFSNDDGTELVRLASRCLQYEPRERPNPKSLVAALVPLQRDIKLSFQMWTNQMQETLTSKKKGDVAFRHKEFRAAIECYTQFIDIGTMVSPTVYARRSLSYLMSDMPQEALNDAMQAQMVSPIWHIASYLQAAALFALGKEDQAQAALREGSEHENKKNATS
;
A
#
# COMPACT_ATOMS: atom_id res chain seq x y z
N MET A 1 50.85 36.30 -34.87
CA MET A 1 51.18 37.62 -34.29
C MET A 1 50.08 37.94 -33.29
N GLY A 2 50.19 37.65 -31.99
CA GLY A 2 51.08 38.28 -31.01
C GLY A 2 50.26 39.27 -30.15
N CYS A 3 49.59 38.78 -29.11
CA CYS A 3 49.85 39.06 -27.67
C CYS A 3 49.56 40.49 -27.16
N ARG A 4 48.78 40.59 -26.07
CA ARG A 4 49.30 40.98 -24.74
C ARG A 4 48.27 40.77 -23.61
N CYS A 5 48.71 39.98 -22.63
CA CYS A 5 48.20 39.91 -21.25
C CYS A 5 48.73 41.09 -20.41
N SER A 6 48.07 41.38 -19.28
CA SER A 6 48.78 41.72 -18.04
C SER A 6 48.02 41.22 -16.81
N LYS A 7 48.72 40.45 -15.97
CA LYS A 7 48.37 40.10 -14.57
C LYS A 7 48.90 41.18 -13.62
N LEU A 8 48.46 41.12 -12.35
CA LEU A 8 49.15 41.36 -11.06
C LEU A 8 48.05 41.73 -10.03
N SER A 9 48.07 41.45 -8.74
CA SER A 9 48.83 40.60 -7.81
C SER A 9 48.09 40.71 -6.46
N ALA A 10 48.10 39.66 -5.65
CA ALA A 10 47.56 39.66 -4.28
C ALA A 10 48.48 40.42 -3.30
N CYS A 11 47.87 41.00 -2.26
CA CYS A 11 48.48 41.22 -0.95
C CYS A 11 47.40 41.03 0.13
N CYS A 12 47.59 40.02 0.98
CA CYS A 12 46.89 39.89 2.26
C CYS A 12 47.55 40.82 3.29
N TRP A 13 46.78 41.44 4.18
CA TRP A 13 47.11 41.63 5.60
C TRP A 13 45.84 41.95 6.40
N SER A 14 45.79 41.33 7.57
CA SER A 14 44.69 41.25 8.54
C SER A 14 44.79 42.36 9.58
N SER A 15 43.66 42.86 10.10
CA SER A 15 43.38 43.00 11.55
C SER A 15 42.08 43.79 11.83
N ASP A 16 41.10 43.05 12.35
CA ASP A 16 40.20 43.30 13.50
C ASP A 16 39.33 44.58 13.69
N GLN A 17 38.02 44.28 13.82
CA GLN A 17 36.97 44.83 14.72
C GLN A 17 36.51 46.29 14.48
N ASN A 18 35.23 46.69 14.50
CA ASN A 18 34.01 46.16 15.09
C ASN A 18 32.81 46.94 14.48
N GLY A 19 31.61 46.36 14.31
CA GLY A 19 30.40 47.14 13.97
C GLY A 19 29.29 46.41 13.20
N SER A 20 28.36 45.85 13.96
CA SER A 20 27.24 44.97 13.60
C SER A 20 26.14 45.59 12.74
N ILE A 21 25.66 44.85 11.73
CA ILE A 21 24.23 44.79 11.32
C ILE A 21 23.96 43.35 10.86
N PRO A 22 23.06 42.56 11.49
CA PRO A 22 22.75 41.21 11.01
C PRO A 22 21.81 41.30 9.80
N ALA A 23 22.25 40.71 8.69
CA ALA A 23 21.40 40.43 7.55
C ALA A 23 20.41 39.31 7.93
N ALA A 24 19.15 39.51 7.57
CA ALA A 24 18.06 38.62 7.89
C ALA A 24 18.28 37.21 7.30
N ASP A 25 18.34 36.22 8.18
CA ASP A 25 18.13 34.82 7.85
C ASP A 25 16.68 34.66 7.38
N ASN A 26 16.50 34.34 6.10
CA ASN A 26 15.27 33.73 5.63
C ASN A 26 15.35 32.24 5.99
N ASP A 27 14.87 31.90 7.18
CA ASP A 27 14.53 30.54 7.59
C ASP A 27 13.37 30.05 6.70
N GLU A 28 13.71 29.41 5.58
CA GLU A 28 12.80 28.44 4.95
C GLU A 28 12.83 27.18 5.82
N ASN A 29 11.84 27.06 6.70
CA ASN A 29 11.52 25.85 7.44
C ASN A 29 11.23 24.70 6.46
N GLU A 30 12.27 24.01 6.00
CA GLU A 30 12.14 22.66 5.45
C GLU A 30 11.70 21.73 6.58
N GLU A 31 10.58 21.04 6.40
CA GLU A 31 10.15 19.94 7.27
C GLU A 31 11.24 18.84 7.29
N LYS A 32 12.16 18.96 8.26
CA LYS A 32 13.09 17.89 8.66
C LYS A 32 12.27 16.77 9.33
N GLY A 33 11.69 15.88 8.53
CA GLY A 33 10.87 14.76 9.00
C GLY A 33 11.20 13.43 8.31
N GLU A 34 11.51 12.42 9.12
CA GLU A 34 11.61 10.96 8.86
C GLU A 34 12.49 10.42 7.72
N VAL A 35 12.67 11.12 6.60
CA VAL A 35 13.39 10.61 5.42
C VAL A 35 14.90 10.50 5.68
N ASP A 36 15.47 11.31 6.58
CA ASP A 36 16.88 11.28 6.98
C ASP A 36 17.28 10.03 7.79
N ASP A 37 16.32 9.30 8.36
CA ASP A 37 16.56 8.07 9.13
C ASP A 37 16.56 6.79 8.26
N LEU A 38 16.39 6.94 6.94
CA LEU A 38 16.43 5.83 6.01
C LEU A 38 17.88 5.43 5.69
N PRO A 39 18.21 4.12 5.76
CA PRO A 39 19.54 3.68 5.40
C PRO A 39 19.82 3.93 3.91
N ALA A 40 21.09 4.20 3.62
CA ALA A 40 21.58 4.23 2.25
C ALA A 40 21.27 2.90 1.54
N PHE A 41 21.04 2.99 0.23
CA PHE A 41 20.84 1.80 -0.60
C PHE A 41 22.01 0.84 -0.45
N ARG A 42 21.72 -0.45 -0.23
CA ARG A 42 22.74 -1.50 -0.04
C ARG A 42 22.38 -2.82 -0.70
N GLU A 43 23.38 -3.66 -0.87
CA GLU A 43 23.20 -5.03 -1.33
C GLU A 43 23.01 -5.97 -0.12
N TYR A 44 22.06 -6.89 -0.23
CA TYR A 44 21.76 -7.91 0.78
C TYR A 44 22.19 -9.28 0.25
N SER A 45 22.72 -10.13 1.13
CA SER A 45 22.95 -11.53 0.79
C SER A 45 21.62 -12.28 0.67
N ILE A 46 21.59 -13.33 -0.16
CA ILE A 46 20.42 -14.20 -0.28
C ILE A 46 20.11 -14.88 1.05
N GLU A 47 21.13 -15.22 1.84
CA GLU A 47 20.97 -15.88 3.13
C GLU A 47 20.26 -14.95 4.13
N THR A 48 20.65 -13.68 4.19
CA THR A 48 19.96 -12.67 4.99
C THR A 48 18.48 -12.57 4.62
N LEU A 49 18.16 -12.55 3.33
CA LEU A 49 16.77 -12.40 2.87
C LEU A 49 15.96 -13.69 3.07
N LYS A 50 16.58 -14.87 2.96
CA LYS A 50 15.96 -16.15 3.33
C LYS A 50 15.62 -16.15 4.81
N MET A 51 16.56 -15.84 5.70
CA MET A 51 16.28 -15.76 7.13
C MET A 51 15.16 -14.74 7.44
N ALA A 52 15.21 -13.57 6.81
CA ALA A 52 14.21 -12.51 7.04
C ALA A 52 12.78 -12.88 6.60
N THR A 53 12.65 -13.80 5.64
CA THR A 53 11.37 -14.22 5.04
C THR A 53 10.98 -15.65 5.37
N SER A 54 11.68 -16.29 6.31
CA SER A 54 11.51 -17.71 6.66
C SER A 54 11.66 -18.65 5.46
N GLY A 55 12.64 -18.39 4.59
CA GLY A 55 12.88 -19.16 3.37
C GLY A 55 11.90 -18.85 2.24
N PHE A 56 11.37 -17.62 2.17
CA PHE A 56 10.30 -17.22 1.24
C PHE A 56 9.00 -18.02 1.46
N ALA A 57 8.61 -18.20 2.72
CA ALA A 57 7.42 -18.96 3.09
C ALA A 57 6.13 -18.37 2.51
N VAL A 58 5.16 -19.23 2.19
CA VAL A 58 3.90 -18.86 1.49
C VAL A 58 3.07 -17.88 2.32
N GLU A 59 3.03 -18.06 3.64
CA GLU A 59 2.34 -17.18 4.60
C GLU A 59 2.92 -15.76 4.68
N ASN A 60 4.12 -15.57 4.12
CA ASN A 60 4.77 -14.27 4.02
C ASN A 60 4.44 -13.53 2.73
N ILE A 61 3.70 -14.12 1.80
CA ILE A 61 3.29 -13.44 0.57
C ILE A 61 2.27 -12.35 0.90
N VAL A 62 2.52 -11.15 0.38
CA VAL A 62 1.64 -9.97 0.51
C VAL A 62 1.13 -9.46 -0.84
N SER A 63 1.59 -10.05 -1.94
CA SER A 63 1.09 -9.75 -3.28
C SER A 63 -0.13 -10.60 -3.64
N GLU A 64 -1.11 -9.99 -4.30
CA GLU A 64 -2.40 -10.53 -4.76
C GLU A 64 -2.38 -11.94 -5.37
N HIS A 65 -1.42 -12.21 -6.26
CA HIS A 65 -1.49 -13.36 -7.18
C HIS A 65 -0.81 -14.62 -6.62
N GLY A 66 -0.44 -14.62 -5.34
CA GLY A 66 0.22 -15.74 -4.68
C GLY A 66 1.53 -16.17 -5.36
N GLU A 67 1.92 -17.43 -5.17
CA GLU A 67 3.19 -17.97 -5.69
C GLU A 67 3.27 -18.10 -7.21
N LYS A 68 2.11 -18.24 -7.87
CA LYS A 68 2.06 -18.46 -9.33
C LYS A 68 2.29 -17.18 -10.12
N ALA A 69 2.38 -16.03 -9.44
CA ALA A 69 2.67 -14.76 -10.05
C ALA A 69 4.11 -14.71 -10.59
N PRO A 70 4.37 -14.05 -11.73
CA PRO A 70 5.73 -13.88 -12.25
C PRO A 70 6.61 -13.03 -11.33
N ASN A 71 6.01 -12.24 -10.44
CA ASN A 71 6.70 -11.45 -9.42
C ASN A 71 5.93 -11.53 -8.11
N VAL A 72 6.58 -12.04 -7.06
CA VAL A 72 5.96 -12.28 -5.75
C VAL A 72 6.58 -11.32 -4.74
N VAL A 73 5.76 -10.72 -3.87
CA VAL A 73 6.25 -9.85 -2.80
C VAL A 73 6.04 -10.53 -1.45
N TYR A 74 7.11 -10.62 -0.68
CA TYR A 74 7.12 -11.21 0.66
C TYR A 74 7.29 -10.13 1.72
N LYS A 75 6.58 -10.23 2.84
CA LYS A 75 6.95 -9.52 4.07
C LYS A 75 8.11 -10.25 4.75
N GLY A 76 8.98 -9.51 5.39
CA GLY A 76 10.09 -10.06 6.16
C GLY A 76 10.51 -9.15 7.31
N LYS A 77 11.38 -9.66 8.16
CA LYS A 77 11.96 -8.92 9.29
C LYS A 77 13.46 -9.20 9.37
N LEU A 78 14.26 -8.14 9.25
CA LEU A 78 15.72 -8.22 9.41
C LEU A 78 16.10 -8.41 10.88
N GLU A 79 17.34 -8.82 11.15
CA GLU A 79 17.88 -9.02 12.51
C GLU A 79 17.76 -7.77 13.39
N ASN A 80 17.98 -6.59 12.80
CA ASN A 80 17.79 -5.28 13.45
C ASN A 80 16.32 -4.90 13.65
N GLN A 81 15.41 -5.86 13.54
CA GLN A 81 13.97 -5.74 13.71
C GLN A 81 13.23 -4.91 12.65
N ARG A 82 13.92 -4.36 11.66
CA ARG A 82 13.30 -3.62 10.56
C ARG A 82 12.43 -4.55 9.71
N ARG A 83 11.15 -4.20 9.56
CA ARG A 83 10.23 -4.88 8.64
C ARG A 83 10.53 -4.46 7.21
N ILE A 84 10.55 -5.40 6.29
CA ILE A 84 10.86 -5.19 4.87
C ILE A 84 9.81 -5.85 3.98
N ALA A 85 9.64 -5.32 2.77
CA ALA A 85 8.99 -6.04 1.68
C ALA A 85 10.04 -6.46 0.64
N VAL A 86 10.01 -7.72 0.23
CA VAL A 86 10.98 -8.32 -0.69
C VAL A 86 10.25 -8.75 -1.95
N LYS A 87 10.43 -8.02 -3.05
CA LYS A 87 9.93 -8.42 -4.37
C LYS A 87 10.93 -9.37 -5.00
N ARG A 88 10.49 -10.60 -5.24
CA ARG A 88 11.24 -11.65 -5.92
C ARG A 88 10.79 -11.77 -7.36
N PHE A 89 11.73 -11.55 -8.27
CA PHE A 89 11.50 -11.67 -9.70
C PHE A 89 11.70 -13.11 -10.15
N ASN A 90 11.05 -13.50 -11.24
CA ASN A 90 11.40 -14.72 -11.95
C ASN A 90 12.86 -14.67 -12.46
N ARG A 91 13.55 -15.80 -12.45
CA ARG A 91 14.96 -15.95 -12.89
C ARG A 91 15.21 -15.36 -14.28
N SER A 92 14.27 -15.52 -15.21
CA SER A 92 14.41 -15.02 -16.58
C SER A 92 14.05 -13.55 -16.77
N ALA A 93 13.51 -12.87 -15.75
CA ALA A 93 13.06 -11.49 -15.88
C ALA A 93 14.22 -10.50 -16.02
N TRP A 94 15.32 -10.76 -15.31
CA TRP A 94 16.51 -9.93 -15.25
C TRP A 94 17.78 -10.80 -15.29
N PRO A 95 18.13 -11.40 -16.45
CA PRO A 95 19.23 -12.35 -16.54
C PRO A 95 20.59 -11.70 -16.21
N ASP A 96 20.81 -10.46 -16.65
CA ASP A 96 22.04 -9.70 -16.38
C ASP A 96 21.99 -9.04 -14.98
N ALA A 97 22.75 -9.58 -14.04
CA ALA A 97 22.85 -9.07 -12.66
C ALA A 97 23.35 -7.62 -12.59
N ARG A 98 24.28 -7.24 -13.47
CA ARG A 98 24.87 -5.90 -13.47
C ARG A 98 23.83 -4.86 -13.86
N GLN A 99 23.06 -5.13 -14.91
CA GLN A 99 21.97 -4.23 -15.33
C GLN A 99 20.87 -4.14 -14.27
N PHE A 100 20.52 -5.26 -13.64
CA PHE A 100 19.56 -5.26 -12.53
C PHE A 100 20.05 -4.39 -11.37
N LEU A 101 21.32 -4.54 -10.97
CA LEU A 101 21.92 -3.74 -9.90
C LEU A 101 22.00 -2.25 -10.26
N GLU A 102 22.34 -1.91 -11.52
CA GLU A 102 22.36 -0.53 -12.00
C GLU A 102 20.98 0.13 -11.91
N GLU A 103 19.92 -0.55 -12.38
CA GLU A 103 18.54 -0.05 -12.28
C GLU A 103 18.04 0.01 -10.83
N ALA A 104 18.33 -1.03 -10.03
CA ALA A 104 17.99 -1.05 -8.61
C ALA A 104 18.67 0.10 -7.85
N ARG A 105 19.95 0.36 -8.13
CA ARG A 105 20.70 1.46 -7.51
C ARG A 105 20.18 2.82 -7.96
N ALA A 106 19.78 2.97 -9.22
CA ALA A 106 19.16 4.19 -9.74
C ALA A 106 17.84 4.50 -9.03
N VAL A 107 16.94 3.51 -8.87
CA VAL A 107 15.73 3.67 -8.06
C VAL A 107 16.06 3.86 -6.58
N GLY A 108 17.13 3.22 -6.12
CA GLY A 108 17.66 3.33 -4.76
C GLY A 108 18.17 4.71 -4.37
N GLN A 109 18.37 5.63 -5.31
CA GLN A 109 18.69 7.03 -5.01
C GLN A 109 17.45 7.86 -4.63
N LEU A 110 16.25 7.38 -4.95
CA LEU A 110 15.02 8.09 -4.63
C LEU A 110 14.73 7.91 -3.14
N ARG A 111 14.55 9.04 -2.45
CA ARG A 111 14.19 9.15 -1.04
C ARG A 111 13.15 10.24 -0.90
N ASN A 112 11.91 9.83 -0.63
CA ASN A 112 10.80 10.74 -0.39
C ASN A 112 9.79 10.08 0.54
N HIS A 113 9.17 10.87 1.40
CA HIS A 113 8.15 10.36 2.30
C HIS A 113 7.01 9.73 1.49
N THR A 114 6.51 10.31 0.40
CA THR A 114 5.39 9.72 -0.39
C THR A 114 5.70 8.39 -1.10
N LEU A 115 6.91 7.84 -0.96
CA LEU A 115 7.31 6.54 -1.51
C LEU A 115 7.49 5.49 -0.42
N ALA A 116 7.19 4.24 -0.73
CA ALA A 116 7.78 3.11 -0.01
C ALA A 116 9.19 2.90 -0.57
N ASN A 117 10.21 3.43 0.11
CA ASN A 117 11.54 3.63 -0.46
C ASN A 117 12.30 2.31 -0.66
N LEU A 118 13.17 2.29 -1.67
CA LEU A 118 14.01 1.14 -1.98
C LEU A 118 15.25 1.14 -1.08
N LEU A 119 15.30 0.19 -0.14
CA LEU A 119 16.38 0.02 0.82
C LEU A 119 17.58 -0.73 0.22
N GLY A 120 17.35 -1.55 -0.80
CA GLY A 120 18.41 -2.34 -1.39
C GLY A 120 17.96 -3.39 -2.39
N CYS A 121 18.88 -4.26 -2.77
CA CYS A 121 18.61 -5.39 -3.64
C CYS A 121 19.48 -6.61 -3.28
N CYS A 122 19.17 -7.76 -3.89
CA CYS A 122 20.06 -8.92 -3.93
C CYS A 122 20.11 -9.43 -5.37
N CYS A 123 21.32 -9.72 -5.84
CA CYS A 123 21.58 -10.26 -7.18
C CYS A 123 22.54 -11.47 -7.16
N GLU A 124 22.60 -12.19 -6.03
CA GLU A 124 23.46 -13.37 -5.87
C GLU A 124 22.91 -14.57 -6.66
N GLY A 125 23.78 -15.21 -7.44
CA GLY A 125 23.40 -16.33 -8.31
C GLY A 125 22.29 -15.94 -9.28
N ASP A 126 21.23 -16.75 -9.32
CA ASP A 126 20.07 -16.55 -10.20
C ASP A 126 18.95 -15.71 -9.55
N GLU A 127 19.13 -15.26 -8.30
CA GLU A 127 18.11 -14.49 -7.60
C GLU A 127 18.17 -13.01 -7.98
N ARG A 128 17.00 -12.41 -8.12
CA ARG A 128 16.83 -10.97 -8.35
C ARG A 128 15.76 -10.48 -7.39
N LEU A 129 16.18 -9.75 -6.37
CA LEU A 129 15.32 -9.32 -5.27
C LEU A 129 15.45 -7.82 -5.08
N LEU A 130 14.33 -7.13 -4.90
CA LEU A 130 14.29 -5.74 -4.44
C LEU A 130 13.77 -5.70 -3.01
N VAL A 131 14.39 -4.89 -2.16
CA VAL A 131 14.09 -4.78 -0.73
C VAL A 131 13.64 -3.37 -0.41
N THR A 132 12.41 -3.21 0.08
CA THR A 132 11.82 -1.92 0.42
C THR A 132 11.41 -1.88 1.89
N GLU A 133 11.04 -0.69 2.35
CA GLU A 133 10.25 -0.53 3.56
C GLU A 133 8.98 -1.39 3.49
N PHE A 134 8.58 -1.98 4.62
CA PHE A 134 7.30 -2.68 4.73
C PHE A 134 6.19 -1.72 5.12
N MET A 135 5.08 -1.79 4.40
CA MET A 135 3.90 -0.96 4.60
C MET A 135 2.82 -1.84 5.26
N PRO A 136 2.54 -1.68 6.56
CA PRO A 136 1.76 -2.65 7.34
C PRO A 136 0.25 -2.52 7.18
N ASN A 137 -0.24 -1.39 6.68
CA ASN A 137 -1.67 -1.09 6.59
C ASN A 137 -2.22 -1.39 5.18
N ASP A 138 -1.76 -2.48 4.55
CA ASP A 138 -2.27 -3.00 3.27
C ASP A 138 -2.24 -2.00 2.08
N THR A 139 -2.99 -2.30 1.02
CA THR A 139 -3.04 -1.55 -0.24
C THR A 139 -4.30 -0.69 -0.35
N LEU A 140 -4.30 0.30 -1.26
CA LEU A 140 -5.54 1.02 -1.61
C LEU A 140 -6.62 0.07 -2.10
N ALA A 141 -6.28 -0.97 -2.88
CA ALA A 141 -7.26 -1.94 -3.33
C ALA A 141 -7.99 -2.63 -2.17
N LYS A 142 -7.28 -3.02 -1.11
CA LYS A 142 -7.89 -3.60 0.10
C LYS A 142 -8.87 -2.61 0.75
N HIS A 143 -8.48 -1.35 0.91
CA HIS A 143 -9.31 -0.34 1.59
C HIS A 143 -10.42 0.28 0.73
N LEU A 144 -10.30 0.21 -0.60
CA LEU A 144 -11.23 0.84 -1.54
C LEU A 144 -12.24 -0.18 -2.10
N PHE A 145 -11.78 -1.37 -2.50
CA PHE A 145 -12.61 -2.39 -3.15
C PHE A 145 -13.07 -3.50 -2.21
N HIS A 146 -12.29 -3.78 -1.17
CA HIS A 146 -12.47 -4.93 -0.28
C HIS A 146 -12.53 -4.53 1.20
N TRP A 147 -13.10 -3.34 1.44
CA TRP A 147 -13.33 -2.83 2.79
C TRP A 147 -14.32 -3.74 3.53
N GLU A 148 -14.08 -3.95 4.81
CA GLU A 148 -14.92 -4.81 5.66
C GLU A 148 -15.80 -3.99 6.62
N ALA A 149 -15.27 -2.83 6.99
CA ALA A 149 -15.73 -1.95 8.04
C ALA A 149 -16.71 -0.87 7.54
N GLN A 150 -16.11 0.07 6.82
CA GLN A 150 -16.75 1.25 6.27
C GLN A 150 -16.03 1.58 4.96
N PRO A 151 -16.76 2.13 3.97
CA PRO A 151 -16.17 2.65 2.75
C PRO A 151 -15.10 3.70 3.04
N MET A 152 -14.06 3.77 2.20
CA MET A 152 -13.06 4.82 2.31
C MET A 152 -13.70 6.21 2.19
N LYS A 153 -13.49 7.06 3.20
CA LYS A 153 -14.02 8.42 3.27
C LYS A 153 -13.47 9.30 2.15
N TRP A 154 -14.27 10.26 1.68
CA TRP A 154 -13.90 11.19 0.60
C TRP A 154 -12.55 11.88 0.83
N ALA A 155 -12.33 12.41 2.03
CA ALA A 155 -11.08 13.10 2.38
C ALA A 155 -9.83 12.20 2.23
N MET A 156 -9.94 10.91 2.59
CA MET A 156 -8.83 9.98 2.38
C MET A 156 -8.62 9.67 0.90
N ARG A 157 -9.68 9.57 0.09
CA ARG A 157 -9.57 9.36 -1.37
C ARG A 157 -8.81 10.52 -2.04
N LEU A 158 -9.13 11.77 -1.65
CA LEU A 158 -8.43 12.96 -2.14
C LEU A 158 -6.98 13.05 -1.67
N ARG A 159 -6.70 12.64 -0.42
CA ARG A 159 -5.33 12.55 0.09
C ARG A 159 -4.51 11.54 -0.70
N VAL A 160 -5.07 10.35 -0.98
CA VAL A 160 -4.42 9.33 -1.81
C VAL A 160 -4.07 9.90 -3.18
N ALA A 161 -5.00 10.60 -3.83
CA ALA A 161 -4.76 11.22 -5.13
C ALA A 161 -3.62 12.26 -5.07
N LEU A 162 -3.62 13.13 -4.04
CA LEU A 162 -2.61 14.16 -3.87
C LEU A 162 -1.22 13.57 -3.58
N HIS A 163 -1.10 12.68 -2.60
CA HIS A 163 0.18 12.04 -2.26
C HIS A 163 0.75 11.25 -3.44
N LEU A 164 -0.11 10.62 -4.24
CA LEU A 164 0.33 9.96 -5.46
C LEU A 164 0.84 10.97 -6.51
N ALA A 165 0.16 12.10 -6.70
CA ALA A 165 0.60 13.15 -7.62
C ALA A 165 1.95 13.73 -7.19
N GLU A 166 2.15 13.97 -5.89
CA GLU A 166 3.41 14.41 -5.28
C GLU A 166 4.53 13.37 -5.47
N ALA A 167 4.23 12.08 -5.26
CA ALA A 167 5.18 10.99 -5.50
C ALA A 167 5.64 10.94 -6.97
N LEU A 168 4.71 11.10 -7.91
CA LEU A 168 5.01 11.11 -9.34
C LEU A 168 5.77 12.37 -9.78
N GLU A 169 5.46 13.53 -9.20
CA GLU A 169 6.22 14.78 -9.39
C GLU A 169 7.66 14.61 -8.90
N TYR A 170 7.82 14.10 -7.68
CA TYR A 170 9.13 13.79 -7.11
C TYR A 170 9.93 12.84 -8.00
N CYS A 171 9.36 11.69 -8.38
CA CYS A 171 10.03 10.72 -9.25
C CYS A 171 10.45 11.33 -10.58
N THR A 172 9.58 12.14 -11.19
CA THR A 172 9.86 12.86 -12.45
C THR A 172 11.01 13.85 -12.27
N SER A 173 11.03 14.63 -11.19
CA SER A 173 12.12 15.57 -10.87
C SER A 173 13.48 14.89 -10.68
N LYS A 174 13.49 13.61 -10.28
CA LYS A 174 14.69 12.77 -10.13
C LYS A 174 15.02 11.97 -11.40
N GLY A 175 14.39 12.28 -12.53
CA GLY A 175 14.64 11.61 -13.81
C GLY A 175 14.02 10.22 -13.94
N ARG A 176 13.08 9.85 -13.06
CA ARG A 176 12.32 8.58 -13.11
C ARG A 176 10.84 8.84 -13.41
N ALA A 177 10.58 9.38 -14.60
CA ALA A 177 9.22 9.72 -15.04
C ALA A 177 8.35 8.51 -15.44
N LEU A 178 8.92 7.31 -15.51
CA LEU A 178 8.21 6.10 -15.91
C LEU A 178 7.79 5.29 -14.68
N TYR A 179 6.53 4.90 -14.66
CA TYR A 179 5.98 3.96 -13.70
C TYR A 179 5.23 2.85 -14.45
N HIS A 180 5.50 1.61 -14.09
CA HIS A 180 4.95 0.43 -14.74
C HIS A 180 3.80 -0.14 -13.91
N ASP A 181 2.66 -0.36 -14.58
CA ASP A 181 1.49 -1.01 -13.98
C ASP A 181 0.94 -0.27 -12.75
N LEU A 182 0.79 1.06 -12.86
CA LEU A 182 0.18 1.91 -11.82
C LEU A 182 -1.32 1.56 -11.69
N ASN A 183 -1.72 1.15 -10.49
CA ASN A 183 -3.10 0.81 -10.11
C ASN A 183 -3.24 0.84 -8.57
N ALA A 184 -4.42 0.55 -8.04
CA ALA A 184 -4.71 0.57 -6.61
C ALA A 184 -3.83 -0.38 -5.76
N TYR A 185 -3.23 -1.43 -6.34
CA TYR A 185 -2.32 -2.33 -5.62
C TYR A 185 -0.92 -1.76 -5.43
N ARG A 186 -0.60 -0.66 -6.13
CA ARG A 186 0.70 0.03 -6.04
C ARG A 186 0.74 1.12 -4.98
N ILE A 187 -0.41 1.45 -4.42
CA ILE A 187 -0.53 2.41 -3.33
C ILE A 187 -0.70 1.59 -2.05
N VAL A 188 0.19 1.84 -1.10
CA VAL A 188 0.34 1.09 0.15
C VAL A 188 0.35 2.06 1.31
N PHE A 189 -0.09 1.63 2.49
CA PHE A 189 -0.18 2.52 3.65
C PHE A 189 0.87 2.18 4.71
N ASP A 190 1.58 3.21 5.17
CA ASP A 190 2.61 3.09 6.20
C ASP A 190 2.01 2.88 7.60
N ASP A 191 2.86 2.88 8.64
CA ASP A 191 2.45 2.71 10.03
C ASP A 191 1.43 3.77 10.50
N ASP A 192 1.55 5.00 10.00
CA ASP A 192 0.64 6.11 10.33
C ASP A 192 -0.57 6.17 9.40
N GLY A 193 -0.73 5.21 8.47
CA GLY A 193 -1.82 5.22 7.52
C GLY A 193 -1.70 6.29 6.43
N ASN A 194 -0.52 6.87 6.20
CA ASN A 194 -0.31 7.71 5.04
C ASN A 194 -0.18 6.86 3.78
N PRO A 195 -0.81 7.26 2.67
CA PRO A 195 -0.62 6.59 1.39
C PRO A 195 0.78 6.86 0.85
N ARG A 196 1.43 5.79 0.39
CA ARG A 196 2.77 5.74 -0.18
C ARG A 196 2.72 5.01 -1.52
N LEU A 197 3.45 5.49 -2.53
CA LEU A 197 3.61 4.80 -3.81
C LEU A 197 4.72 3.76 -3.70
N SER A 198 4.43 2.51 -4.06
CA SER A 198 5.43 1.44 -4.12
C SER A 198 6.52 1.75 -5.13
N CYS A 199 7.79 1.72 -4.73
CA CYS A 199 8.90 1.93 -5.69
C CYS A 199 9.09 0.76 -6.68
N PHE A 200 8.46 -0.40 -6.46
CA PHE A 200 8.61 -1.57 -7.33
C PHE A 200 8.16 -1.34 -8.77
N GLY A 201 7.23 -0.41 -9.01
CA GLY A 201 6.78 -0.04 -10.36
C GLY A 201 7.72 0.92 -11.09
N LEU A 202 8.73 1.48 -10.41
CA LEU A 202 9.78 2.29 -11.05
C LEU A 202 10.82 1.44 -11.80
N MET A 203 10.76 0.11 -11.64
CA MET A 203 11.50 -0.88 -12.42
C MET A 203 10.54 -1.77 -13.18
N LYS A 204 10.91 -2.18 -14.40
CA LYS A 204 10.12 -3.14 -15.18
C LYS A 204 10.10 -4.50 -14.50
N ASN A 205 8.96 -5.20 -14.64
CA ASN A 205 8.79 -6.57 -14.18
C ASN A 205 9.68 -7.59 -14.91
N SER A 206 10.14 -7.25 -16.12
CA SER A 206 11.15 -7.98 -16.88
C SER A 206 11.77 -7.00 -17.88
N ARG A 207 13.05 -7.20 -18.23
CA ARG A 207 13.77 -6.34 -19.19
C ARG A 207 13.05 -6.25 -20.54
N ASP A 208 12.68 -7.41 -21.08
CA ASP A 208 12.03 -7.55 -22.39
C ASP A 208 10.51 -7.77 -22.29
N GLY A 209 10.00 -7.88 -21.05
CA GLY A 209 8.59 -8.13 -20.78
C GLY A 209 7.70 -6.91 -20.95
N LYS A 210 6.39 -7.17 -21.08
CA LYS A 210 5.36 -6.13 -21.11
C LYS A 210 5.35 -5.36 -19.78
N SER A 211 5.29 -4.03 -19.87
CA SER A 211 5.24 -3.15 -18.70
C SER A 211 3.88 -3.15 -17.98
N TYR A 212 2.82 -3.57 -18.64
CA TYR A 212 1.49 -3.74 -18.05
C TYR A 212 1.22 -5.23 -17.84
N SER A 213 1.00 -5.61 -16.57
CA SER A 213 0.44 -6.91 -16.18
C SER A 213 -1.09 -6.87 -16.09
N THR A 214 -1.66 -5.66 -16.14
CA THR A 214 -3.09 -5.37 -16.05
C THR A 214 -3.86 -5.70 -17.34
N ASN A 215 -5.18 -5.80 -17.18
CA ASN A 215 -6.12 -5.98 -18.29
C ASN A 215 -5.95 -4.84 -19.32
N LEU A 216 -5.91 -5.20 -20.61
CA LEU A 216 -5.75 -4.26 -21.73
C LEU A 216 -6.80 -3.14 -21.74
N ALA A 217 -7.96 -3.36 -21.12
CA ALA A 217 -9.01 -2.36 -20.96
C ALA A 217 -8.55 -1.09 -20.22
N PHE A 218 -7.50 -1.16 -19.39
CA PHE A 218 -6.98 -0.05 -18.59
C PHE A 218 -5.66 0.52 -19.14
N THR A 219 -5.18 -0.06 -20.24
CA THR A 219 -3.89 0.28 -20.82
C THR A 219 -4.01 1.54 -21.68
N PRO A 220 -3.05 2.49 -21.61
CA PRO A 220 -3.08 3.69 -22.44
C PRO A 220 -3.11 3.36 -23.94
N PRO A 221 -3.87 4.08 -24.77
CA PRO A 221 -4.04 3.76 -26.19
C PRO A 221 -2.72 3.67 -26.97
N GLU A 222 -1.76 4.53 -26.65
CA GLU A 222 -0.44 4.55 -27.29
C GLU A 222 0.42 3.34 -26.94
N TYR A 223 0.23 2.74 -25.75
CA TYR A 223 0.94 1.52 -25.38
C TYR A 223 0.45 0.32 -26.20
N LEU A 224 -0.85 0.25 -26.49
CA LEU A 224 -1.41 -0.81 -27.37
C LEU A 224 -0.79 -0.78 -28.77
N ARG A 225 -0.41 0.42 -29.25
CA ARG A 225 0.23 0.63 -30.55
C ARG A 225 1.74 0.43 -30.53
N THR A 226 2.42 0.87 -29.47
CA THR A 226 3.90 0.97 -29.45
C THR A 226 4.59 -0.03 -28.54
N GLY A 227 3.87 -0.62 -27.58
CA GLY A 227 4.42 -1.45 -26.51
C GLY A 227 5.34 -0.70 -25.54
N ARG A 228 5.35 0.64 -25.56
CA ARG A 228 6.27 1.47 -24.75
C ARG A 228 5.51 2.36 -23.79
N VAL A 229 6.00 2.42 -22.55
CA VAL A 229 5.51 3.35 -21.53
C VAL A 229 6.18 4.70 -21.72
N THR A 230 5.38 5.76 -21.67
CA THR A 230 5.82 7.16 -21.69
C THR A 230 5.41 7.86 -20.39
N PRO A 231 5.98 9.03 -20.05
CA PRO A 231 5.49 9.82 -18.91
C PRO A 231 3.99 10.09 -18.98
N GLU A 232 3.46 10.35 -20.18
CA GLU A 232 2.04 10.61 -20.43
C GLU A 232 1.19 9.34 -20.25
N SER A 233 1.76 8.16 -20.50
CA SER A 233 1.12 6.86 -20.20
C SER A 233 0.89 6.69 -18.69
N VAL A 234 1.80 7.20 -17.85
CA VAL A 234 1.62 7.19 -16.38
C VAL A 234 0.47 8.10 -15.97
N MET A 235 0.31 9.26 -16.63
CA MET A 235 -0.80 10.18 -16.36
C MET A 235 -2.15 9.57 -16.74
N TYR A 236 -2.20 8.78 -17.81
CA TYR A 236 -3.39 7.99 -18.14
C TYR A 236 -3.74 6.98 -17.04
N SER A 237 -2.75 6.23 -16.55
CA SER A 237 -2.94 5.31 -15.42
C SER A 237 -3.30 6.03 -14.10
N PHE A 238 -2.84 7.26 -13.89
CA PHE A 238 -3.33 8.11 -12.80
C PHE A 238 -4.83 8.42 -12.96
N GLY A 239 -5.27 8.70 -14.19
CA GLY A 239 -6.68 8.90 -14.53
C GLY A 239 -7.56 7.67 -14.22
N THR A 240 -7.07 6.46 -14.50
CA THR A 240 -7.80 5.23 -14.13
C THR A 240 -7.92 5.10 -12.60
N LEU A 241 -6.89 5.52 -11.88
CA LEU A 241 -6.88 5.54 -10.42
C LEU A 241 -7.84 6.59 -9.83
N LEU A 242 -8.01 7.73 -10.48
CA LEU A 242 -9.06 8.68 -10.12
C LEU A 242 -10.46 8.10 -10.32
N LEU A 243 -10.68 7.30 -11.38
CA LEU A 243 -11.95 6.59 -11.56
C LEU A 243 -12.19 5.55 -10.47
N ASP A 244 -11.14 4.82 -10.06
CA ASP A 244 -11.22 3.88 -8.93
C ASP A 244 -11.67 4.62 -7.67
N LEU A 245 -11.05 5.77 -7.36
CA LEU A 245 -11.37 6.59 -6.19
C LEU A 245 -12.78 7.18 -6.26
N LEU A 246 -13.23 7.65 -7.43
CA LEU A 246 -14.56 8.20 -7.61
C LEU A 246 -15.65 7.14 -7.42
N SER A 247 -15.44 5.94 -7.95
CA SER A 247 -16.48 4.91 -8.06
C SER A 247 -16.44 3.83 -6.98
N GLY A 248 -15.33 3.72 -6.25
CA GLY A 248 -15.10 2.61 -5.32
C GLY A 248 -14.96 1.24 -6.02
N LYS A 249 -14.75 1.23 -7.35
CA LYS A 249 -14.72 0.03 -8.20
C LYS A 249 -13.65 0.17 -9.27
N HIS A 250 -13.14 -0.96 -9.77
CA HIS A 250 -12.19 -0.96 -10.89
C HIS A 250 -12.91 -0.89 -12.25
N ILE A 251 -13.35 0.31 -12.65
CA ILE A 251 -14.18 0.54 -13.84
C ILE A 251 -13.31 0.77 -15.09
N PRO A 252 -13.54 0.04 -16.21
CA PRO A 252 -12.85 0.31 -17.46
C PRO A 252 -13.05 1.76 -17.94
N PRO A 253 -11.97 2.47 -18.32
CA PRO A 253 -12.04 3.86 -18.76
C PRO A 253 -13.05 4.13 -19.88
N SER A 254 -13.22 3.21 -20.83
CA SER A 254 -14.22 3.37 -21.90
C SER A 254 -15.64 3.51 -21.36
N HIS A 255 -16.00 2.68 -20.37
CA HIS A 255 -17.32 2.72 -19.75
C HIS A 255 -17.51 3.99 -18.91
N ALA A 256 -16.48 4.39 -18.14
CA ALA A 256 -16.53 5.61 -17.35
C ALA A 256 -16.65 6.86 -18.24
N LEU A 257 -15.92 6.93 -19.36
CA LEU A 257 -15.99 8.05 -20.30
C LEU A 257 -17.36 8.17 -20.96
N ASP A 258 -18.04 7.06 -21.25
CA ASP A 258 -19.43 7.08 -21.73
C ASP A 258 -20.37 7.69 -20.68
N LEU A 259 -20.28 7.27 -19.41
CA LEU A 259 -21.07 7.83 -18.31
C LEU A 259 -20.82 9.34 -18.12
N ILE A 260 -19.57 9.78 -18.24
CA ILE A 260 -19.19 11.20 -18.14
C ILE A 260 -19.80 12.00 -19.30
N ARG A 261 -19.71 11.48 -20.53
CA ARG A 261 -20.26 12.14 -21.72
C ARG A 261 -21.78 12.30 -21.63
N ASP A 262 -22.46 11.28 -21.12
CA ASP A 262 -23.92 11.27 -20.98
C ASP A 262 -24.40 12.07 -19.75
N ARG A 263 -23.49 12.80 -19.09
CA ARG A 263 -23.72 13.60 -17.86
C ARG A 263 -24.29 12.78 -16.70
N ASN A 264 -24.09 11.48 -16.71
CA ASN A 264 -24.56 10.57 -15.68
C ASN A 264 -23.51 10.37 -14.57
N ILE A 265 -22.98 11.48 -14.07
CA ILE A 265 -21.91 11.49 -13.05
C ILE A 265 -22.38 10.82 -11.76
N GLN A 266 -23.67 10.91 -11.43
CA GLN A 266 -24.25 10.25 -10.25
C GLN A 266 -24.13 8.72 -10.30
N THR A 267 -24.18 8.11 -11.49
CA THR A 267 -24.00 6.66 -11.65
C THR A 267 -22.53 6.24 -11.57
N LEU A 268 -21.61 7.17 -11.86
CA LEU A 268 -20.17 6.92 -11.76
C LEU A 268 -19.67 7.01 -10.31
N ILE A 269 -20.18 7.97 -9.54
CA ILE A 269 -19.73 8.21 -8.17
C ILE A 269 -20.26 7.14 -7.23
N ASP A 270 -19.39 6.68 -6.34
CA ASP A 270 -19.73 5.75 -5.27
C ASP A 270 -20.86 6.31 -4.38
N SER A 271 -21.99 5.60 -4.31
CA SER A 271 -23.13 5.97 -3.47
C SER A 271 -22.76 6.11 -1.99
N CYS A 272 -21.71 5.43 -1.52
CA CYS A 272 -21.23 5.55 -0.15
C CYS A 272 -20.59 6.92 0.17
N LEU A 273 -20.34 7.75 -0.84
CA LEU A 273 -19.81 9.11 -0.68
C LEU A 273 -20.90 10.19 -0.60
N GLU A 274 -22.18 9.82 -0.64
CA GLU A 274 -23.29 10.77 -0.57
C GLU A 274 -23.17 11.66 0.68
N GLY A 275 -23.24 12.98 0.47
CA GLY A 275 -23.11 13.98 1.54
C GLY A 275 -21.67 14.27 2.00
N GLN A 276 -20.63 13.59 1.49
CA GLN A 276 -19.24 13.80 1.92
C GLN A 276 -18.47 14.86 1.10
N PHE A 277 -19.01 15.31 -0.04
CA PHE A 277 -18.37 16.26 -0.95
C PHE A 277 -19.40 17.22 -1.57
N SER A 278 -18.95 18.38 -2.07
CA SER A 278 -19.81 19.29 -2.84
C SER A 278 -19.88 18.85 -4.30
N ASN A 279 -20.98 19.18 -4.99
CA ASN A 279 -21.11 18.91 -6.42
C ASN A 279 -19.95 19.49 -7.24
N ASP A 280 -19.41 20.64 -6.84
CA ASP A 280 -18.28 21.29 -7.51
C ASP A 280 -16.99 20.47 -7.36
N ASP A 281 -16.66 20.00 -6.15
CA ASP A 281 -15.44 19.20 -5.89
C ASP A 281 -15.50 17.87 -6.64
N GLY A 282 -16.66 17.21 -6.63
CA GLY A 282 -16.87 15.96 -7.36
C GLY A 282 -16.74 16.17 -8.87
N THR A 283 -17.31 17.26 -9.40
CA THR A 283 -17.21 17.62 -10.82
C THR A 283 -15.76 17.92 -11.21
N GLU A 284 -15.01 18.61 -10.35
CA GLU A 284 -13.62 18.95 -10.63
C GLU A 284 -12.72 17.70 -10.66
N LEU A 285 -12.93 16.73 -9.76
CA LEU A 285 -12.19 15.48 -9.79
C LEU A 285 -12.52 14.64 -11.04
N VAL A 286 -13.79 14.61 -11.47
CA VAL A 286 -14.22 13.98 -12.72
C VAL A 286 -13.58 14.65 -13.94
N ARG A 287 -13.50 15.99 -13.95
CA ARG A 287 -12.79 16.73 -15.02
C ARG A 287 -11.31 16.40 -15.04
N LEU A 288 -10.67 16.30 -13.88
CA LEU A 288 -9.25 15.92 -13.79
C LEU A 288 -9.03 14.51 -14.33
N ALA A 289 -9.88 13.54 -13.96
CA ALA A 289 -9.85 12.19 -14.51
C ALA A 289 -10.03 12.19 -16.04
N SER A 290 -10.98 12.98 -16.55
CA SER A 290 -11.23 13.14 -17.99
C SER A 290 -10.02 13.71 -18.74
N ARG A 291 -9.29 14.65 -18.13
CA ARG A 291 -8.04 15.21 -18.70
C ARG A 291 -6.90 14.19 -18.70
N CYS A 292 -6.79 13.38 -17.65
CA CYS A 292 -5.80 12.31 -17.59
C CYS A 292 -6.05 11.22 -18.65
N LEU A 293 -7.32 10.93 -18.93
CA LEU A 293 -7.76 9.87 -19.85
C LEU A 293 -7.89 10.33 -21.31
N GLN A 294 -7.38 11.53 -21.66
CA GLN A 294 -7.37 11.98 -23.05
C GLN A 294 -6.64 10.99 -23.95
N TYR A 295 -7.20 10.80 -25.15
CA TYR A 295 -6.63 9.92 -26.16
C TYR A 295 -5.24 10.39 -26.55
N GLU A 296 -5.09 11.69 -26.85
CA GLU A 296 -3.82 12.30 -27.21
C GLU A 296 -2.92 12.50 -25.97
N PRO A 297 -1.73 11.85 -25.90
CA PRO A 297 -0.88 11.91 -24.71
C PRO A 297 -0.49 13.33 -24.29
N ARG A 298 -0.28 14.23 -25.27
CA ARG A 298 0.12 15.63 -25.07
C ARG A 298 -0.93 16.50 -24.38
N GLU A 299 -2.19 16.07 -24.33
CA GLU A 299 -3.29 16.82 -23.70
C GLU A 299 -3.45 16.48 -22.22
N ARG A 300 -2.76 15.43 -21.77
CA ARG A 300 -2.79 14.97 -20.38
C ARG A 300 -1.98 15.93 -19.49
N PRO A 301 -2.43 16.18 -18.25
CA PRO A 301 -1.70 17.03 -17.32
C PRO A 301 -0.36 16.40 -16.93
N ASN A 302 0.66 17.21 -16.68
CA ASN A 302 1.90 16.75 -16.04
C ASN A 302 1.72 16.62 -14.51
N PRO A 303 2.62 15.93 -13.79
CA PRO A 303 2.48 15.72 -12.34
C PRO A 303 2.29 17.00 -11.52
N LYS A 304 3.06 18.06 -11.83
CA LYS A 304 2.92 19.38 -11.19
C LYS A 304 1.51 19.97 -11.35
N SER A 305 0.90 19.78 -12.52
CA SER A 305 -0.47 20.22 -12.79
C SER A 305 -1.50 19.38 -12.04
N LEU A 306 -1.23 18.09 -11.81
CA LEU A 306 -2.07 17.23 -10.97
C LEU A 306 -2.07 17.71 -9.52
N VAL A 307 -0.88 17.97 -8.95
CA VAL A 307 -0.73 18.51 -7.59
C VAL A 307 -1.49 19.83 -7.47
N ALA A 308 -1.27 20.77 -8.38
CA ALA A 308 -1.96 22.07 -8.38
C ALA A 308 -3.49 21.95 -8.47
N ALA A 309 -4.01 20.95 -9.19
CA ALA A 309 -5.45 20.70 -9.29
C ALA A 309 -6.03 20.00 -8.04
N LEU A 310 -5.24 19.19 -7.33
CA LEU A 310 -5.69 18.40 -6.19
C LEU A 310 -5.57 19.13 -4.85
N VAL A 311 -4.63 20.07 -4.72
CA VAL A 311 -4.43 20.88 -3.50
C VAL A 311 -5.71 21.62 -3.07
N PRO A 312 -6.44 22.34 -3.96
CA PRO A 312 -7.66 23.05 -3.57
C PRO A 312 -8.81 22.13 -3.14
N LEU A 313 -8.80 20.87 -3.60
CA LEU A 313 -9.85 19.90 -3.27
C LEU A 313 -9.67 19.30 -1.87
N GLN A 314 -8.48 19.42 -1.27
CA GLN A 314 -8.23 18.84 0.05
C GLN A 314 -9.14 19.47 1.11
N ARG A 315 -9.85 18.63 1.85
CA ARG A 315 -10.70 19.03 2.98
C ARG A 315 -10.14 18.51 4.30
N ASP A 316 -10.11 19.37 5.31
CA ASP A 316 -9.79 19.03 6.72
C ASP A 316 -8.74 17.92 6.87
N ILE A 317 -7.57 18.19 6.28
CA ILE A 317 -6.44 17.25 6.18
C ILE A 317 -6.08 16.70 7.57
N LYS A 318 -6.04 17.54 8.60
CA LYS A 318 -5.67 17.10 9.96
C LYS A 318 -6.76 16.28 10.65
N LEU A 319 -8.02 16.71 10.62
CA LEU A 319 -9.11 16.07 11.35
C LEU A 319 -9.51 14.71 10.75
N SER A 320 -9.66 14.64 9.42
CA SER A 320 -10.05 13.39 8.75
C SER A 320 -8.99 12.29 8.88
N PHE A 321 -7.71 12.67 8.81
CA PHE A 321 -6.59 11.77 9.03
C PHE A 321 -6.46 11.37 10.47
N GLN A 322 -6.38 12.31 11.41
CA GLN A 322 -6.31 11.97 12.83
C GLN A 322 -7.47 11.05 13.22
N MET A 323 -8.69 11.28 12.74
CA MET A 323 -9.80 10.39 13.03
C MET A 323 -9.60 8.99 12.45
N TRP A 324 -9.18 8.87 11.19
CA TRP A 324 -8.99 7.55 10.57
C TRP A 324 -7.77 6.81 11.12
N THR A 325 -6.66 7.51 11.35
CA THR A 325 -5.44 6.92 11.91
C THR A 325 -5.57 6.60 13.38
N ASN A 326 -6.21 7.46 14.18
CA ASN A 326 -6.53 7.12 15.57
C ASN A 326 -7.43 5.90 15.62
N GLN A 327 -8.48 5.82 14.78
CA GLN A 327 -9.35 4.64 14.72
C GLN A 327 -8.57 3.38 14.32
N MET A 328 -7.73 3.43 13.28
CA MET A 328 -6.90 2.28 12.86
C MET A 328 -5.88 1.90 13.93
N GLN A 329 -5.20 2.87 14.53
CA GLN A 329 -4.17 2.66 15.53
C GLN A 329 -4.76 2.12 16.84
N GLU A 330 -5.91 2.62 17.27
CA GLU A 330 -6.68 2.09 18.39
C GLU A 330 -7.06 0.65 18.11
N THR A 331 -7.57 0.35 16.92
CA THR A 331 -7.97 -1.02 16.53
C THR A 331 -6.76 -1.96 16.54
N LEU A 332 -5.63 -1.59 15.91
CA LEU A 332 -4.38 -2.38 15.96
C LEU A 332 -3.86 -2.55 17.39
N THR A 333 -3.97 -1.52 18.24
CA THR A 333 -3.52 -1.56 19.63
C THR A 333 -4.39 -2.49 20.47
N SER A 334 -5.72 -2.41 20.34
CA SER A 334 -6.66 -3.30 21.01
C SER A 334 -6.44 -4.76 20.60
N LYS A 335 -6.20 -5.04 19.31
CA LYS A 335 -5.80 -6.38 18.86
C LYS A 335 -4.51 -6.86 19.54
N LYS A 336 -3.45 -6.03 19.54
CA LYS A 336 -2.16 -6.39 20.17
C LYS A 336 -2.32 -6.66 21.67
N LYS A 337 -3.05 -5.82 22.39
CA LYS A 337 -3.35 -6.02 23.81
C LYS A 337 -4.13 -7.33 24.04
N GLY A 338 -5.14 -7.59 23.22
CA GLY A 338 -5.91 -8.84 23.25
C GLY A 338 -5.03 -10.08 23.00
N ASP A 339 -4.13 -10.01 22.02
CA ASP A 339 -3.18 -11.07 21.71
C ASP A 339 -2.22 -11.36 22.87
N VAL A 340 -1.74 -10.31 23.55
CA VAL A 340 -0.88 -10.43 24.73
C VAL A 340 -1.65 -11.04 25.90
N ALA A 341 -2.83 -10.52 26.22
CA ALA A 341 -3.68 -11.03 27.30
C ALA A 341 -4.05 -12.52 27.06
N PHE A 342 -4.42 -12.86 25.83
CA PHE A 342 -4.75 -14.22 25.43
C PHE A 342 -3.58 -15.20 25.65
N ARG A 343 -2.35 -14.81 25.27
CA ARG A 343 -1.14 -15.63 25.49
C ARG A 343 -0.82 -15.83 26.97
N HIS A 344 -1.09 -14.82 27.79
CA HIS A 344 -0.94 -14.90 29.25
C HIS A 344 -2.13 -15.58 29.95
N LYS A 345 -3.12 -16.07 29.18
CA LYS A 345 -4.35 -16.71 29.69
C LYS A 345 -5.24 -15.77 30.53
N GLU A 346 -5.10 -14.47 30.34
CA GLU A 346 -5.98 -13.45 30.91
C GLU A 346 -7.24 -13.31 30.05
N PHE A 347 -8.09 -14.34 30.03
CA PHE A 347 -9.17 -14.47 29.04
C PHE A 347 -10.21 -13.35 29.11
N ARG A 348 -10.53 -12.83 30.31
CA ARG A 348 -11.45 -11.68 30.46
C ARG A 348 -10.88 -10.40 29.84
N ALA A 349 -9.61 -10.09 30.11
CA ALA A 349 -8.94 -8.95 29.49
C ALA A 349 -8.81 -9.12 27.97
N ALA A 350 -8.56 -10.34 27.50
CA ALA A 350 -8.55 -10.66 26.07
C ALA A 350 -9.92 -10.42 25.43
N ILE A 351 -11.01 -10.84 26.08
CA ILE A 351 -12.39 -10.58 25.62
C ILE A 351 -12.62 -9.07 25.48
N GLU A 352 -12.32 -8.28 26.51
CA GLU A 352 -12.53 -6.83 26.48
C GLU A 352 -11.77 -6.17 25.31
N CYS A 353 -10.49 -6.52 25.14
CA CYS A 353 -9.66 -5.96 24.08
C CYS A 353 -10.15 -6.38 22.68
N TYR A 354 -10.54 -7.63 22.49
CA TYR A 354 -11.08 -8.11 21.21
C TYR A 354 -12.47 -7.55 20.93
N THR A 355 -13.30 -7.33 21.94
CA THR A 355 -14.57 -6.63 21.80
C THR A 355 -14.37 -5.20 21.36
N GLN A 356 -13.42 -4.47 21.97
CA GLN A 356 -13.07 -3.14 21.50
C GLN A 356 -12.58 -3.14 20.04
N PHE A 357 -11.77 -4.12 19.64
CA PHE A 357 -11.35 -4.28 18.24
C PHE A 357 -12.55 -4.44 17.29
N ILE A 358 -13.52 -5.27 17.66
CA ILE A 358 -14.70 -5.57 16.85
C ILE A 358 -15.65 -4.37 16.81
N ASP A 359 -15.86 -3.69 17.94
CA ASP A 359 -16.77 -2.56 18.07
C ASP A 359 -16.28 -1.30 17.33
N ILE A 360 -14.96 -1.05 17.33
CA ILE A 360 -14.39 0.02 16.49
C ILE A 360 -14.65 -0.28 15.02
N GLY A 361 -14.67 -1.57 14.67
CA GLY A 361 -15.20 -2.05 13.41
C GLY A 361 -14.38 -1.69 12.19
N THR A 362 -13.16 -1.13 12.32
CA THR A 362 -12.32 -0.73 11.16
C THR A 362 -11.62 -1.89 10.44
N MET A 363 -11.48 -3.04 11.10
CA MET A 363 -10.86 -4.25 10.54
C MET A 363 -11.63 -5.49 11.01
N VAL A 364 -11.77 -6.49 10.14
CA VAL A 364 -12.34 -7.80 10.49
C VAL A 364 -11.21 -8.83 10.48
N SER A 365 -11.17 -9.68 11.52
CA SER A 365 -10.10 -10.66 11.69
C SER A 365 -10.67 -11.98 12.17
N PRO A 366 -10.65 -13.05 11.35
CA PRO A 366 -11.19 -14.35 11.75
C PRO A 366 -10.43 -14.90 12.97
N THR A 367 -9.13 -14.61 13.08
CA THR A 367 -8.32 -14.95 14.25
C THR A 367 -8.74 -14.24 15.53
N VAL A 368 -9.29 -13.02 15.44
CA VAL A 368 -9.77 -12.29 16.62
C VAL A 368 -11.04 -12.95 17.12
N TYR A 369 -12.00 -13.24 16.23
CA TYR A 369 -13.19 -14.01 16.57
C TYR A 369 -12.86 -15.38 17.15
N ALA A 370 -11.94 -16.14 16.54
CA ALA A 370 -11.55 -17.46 17.06
C ALA A 370 -10.90 -17.38 18.46
N ARG A 371 -10.03 -16.39 18.71
CA ARG A 371 -9.39 -16.22 20.02
C ARG A 371 -10.37 -15.72 21.08
N ARG A 372 -11.28 -14.82 20.72
CA ARG A 372 -12.34 -14.35 21.62
C ARG A 372 -13.34 -15.47 21.92
N SER A 373 -13.71 -16.28 20.93
CA SER A 373 -14.49 -17.52 21.09
C SER A 373 -13.84 -18.47 22.10
N LEU A 374 -12.55 -18.78 21.95
CA LEU A 374 -11.86 -19.62 22.93
C LEU A 374 -11.80 -18.95 24.31
N SER A 375 -11.61 -17.64 24.38
CA SER A 375 -11.59 -16.90 25.65
C SER A 375 -12.94 -16.97 26.36
N TYR A 376 -14.05 -16.92 25.62
CA TYR A 376 -15.40 -17.14 26.14
C TYR A 376 -15.59 -18.56 26.66
N LEU A 377 -15.13 -19.60 25.95
CA LEU A 377 -15.16 -20.98 26.45
C LEU A 377 -14.40 -21.13 27.76
N MET A 378 -13.20 -20.54 27.83
CA MET A 378 -12.37 -20.55 29.04
C MET A 378 -12.94 -19.70 30.18
N SER A 379 -13.96 -18.89 29.91
CA SER A 379 -14.66 -18.05 30.87
C SER A 379 -16.09 -18.53 31.16
N ASP A 380 -16.43 -19.76 30.78
CA ASP A 380 -17.75 -20.40 30.97
C ASP A 380 -18.91 -19.66 30.26
N MET A 381 -18.63 -19.13 29.06
CA MET A 381 -19.58 -18.41 28.21
C MET A 381 -19.76 -19.11 26.85
N PRO A 382 -20.35 -20.32 26.82
CA PRO A 382 -20.35 -21.15 25.63
C PRO A 382 -21.29 -20.65 24.50
N GLN A 383 -22.31 -19.84 24.82
CA GLN A 383 -23.20 -19.28 23.80
C GLN A 383 -22.52 -18.15 23.00
N GLU A 384 -21.80 -17.26 23.68
CA GLU A 384 -20.99 -16.20 23.08
C GLU A 384 -19.84 -16.80 22.28
N ALA A 385 -19.21 -17.86 22.81
CA ALA A 385 -18.20 -18.60 22.09
C ALA A 385 -18.69 -19.17 20.76
N LEU A 386 -19.90 -19.75 20.75
CA LEU A 386 -20.52 -20.27 19.55
C LEU A 386 -20.75 -19.17 18.51
N ASN A 387 -21.29 -18.03 18.95
CA ASN A 387 -21.54 -16.88 18.07
C ASN A 387 -20.25 -16.43 17.38
N ASP A 388 -19.16 -16.26 18.14
CA ASP A 388 -17.87 -15.85 17.58
C ASP A 388 -17.26 -16.91 16.66
N ALA A 389 -17.42 -18.20 16.98
CA ALA A 389 -16.94 -19.28 16.11
C ALA A 389 -17.69 -19.33 14.77
N MET A 390 -18.99 -18.99 14.76
CA MET A 390 -19.78 -18.81 13.54
C MET A 390 -19.33 -17.58 12.75
N GLN A 391 -19.06 -16.45 13.43
CA GLN A 391 -18.49 -15.26 12.79
C GLN A 391 -17.12 -15.55 12.15
N ALA A 392 -16.24 -16.27 12.86
CA ALA A 392 -14.94 -16.67 12.32
C ALA A 392 -15.08 -17.53 11.06
N GLN A 393 -16.07 -18.43 11.00
CA GLN A 393 -16.34 -19.24 9.82
C GLN A 393 -16.95 -18.41 8.69
N MET A 394 -17.84 -17.48 8.96
CA MET A 394 -18.38 -16.58 7.93
C MET A 394 -17.27 -15.73 7.28
N VAL A 395 -16.32 -15.25 8.08
CA VAL A 395 -15.16 -14.49 7.60
C VAL A 395 -14.15 -15.39 6.87
N SER A 396 -13.99 -16.64 7.28
CA SER A 396 -13.08 -17.60 6.66
C SER A 396 -13.74 -18.99 6.51
N PRO A 397 -14.53 -19.22 5.44
CA PRO A 397 -15.40 -20.40 5.31
C PRO A 397 -14.68 -21.75 5.34
N ILE A 398 -13.45 -21.79 4.85
CA ILE A 398 -12.64 -23.01 4.75
C ILE A 398 -11.72 -23.24 5.95
N TRP A 399 -11.87 -22.48 7.04
CA TRP A 399 -10.95 -22.52 8.17
C TRP A 399 -11.42 -23.51 9.25
N HIS A 400 -10.82 -24.70 9.25
CA HIS A 400 -11.15 -25.80 10.17
C HIS A 400 -11.16 -25.42 11.66
N ILE A 401 -10.31 -24.48 12.09
CA ILE A 401 -10.27 -24.02 13.50
C ILE A 401 -11.61 -23.42 13.93
N ALA A 402 -12.30 -22.69 13.05
CA ALA A 402 -13.61 -22.13 13.35
C ALA A 402 -14.65 -23.24 13.60
N SER A 403 -14.67 -24.28 12.76
CA SER A 403 -15.56 -25.44 12.92
C SER A 403 -15.26 -26.22 14.21
N TYR A 404 -13.99 -26.39 14.57
CA TYR A 404 -13.61 -27.02 15.85
C TYR A 404 -14.03 -26.20 17.07
N LEU A 405 -13.94 -24.87 17.02
CA LEU A 405 -14.43 -24.00 18.09
C LEU A 405 -15.96 -24.05 18.21
N GLN A 406 -16.69 -24.11 17.09
CA GLN A 406 -18.15 -24.33 17.12
C GLN A 406 -18.49 -25.65 17.80
N ALA A 407 -17.80 -26.74 17.44
CA ALA A 407 -18.01 -28.02 18.08
C ALA A 407 -17.77 -27.96 19.60
N ALA A 408 -16.67 -27.36 20.03
CA ALA A 408 -16.35 -27.20 21.45
C ALA A 408 -17.43 -26.41 22.20
N ALA A 409 -17.94 -25.33 21.61
CA ALA A 409 -19.02 -24.54 22.19
C ALA A 409 -20.36 -25.29 22.22
N LEU A 410 -20.69 -26.03 21.17
CA LEU A 410 -21.91 -26.85 21.10
C LEU A 410 -21.88 -28.00 22.11
N PHE A 411 -20.72 -28.62 22.34
CA PHE A 411 -20.55 -29.60 23.42
C PHE A 411 -20.78 -28.98 24.79
N ALA A 412 -20.21 -27.81 25.07
CA ALA A 412 -20.43 -27.10 26.33
C ALA A 412 -21.91 -26.69 26.53
N LEU A 413 -22.66 -26.51 25.45
CA LEU A 413 -24.12 -26.25 25.46
C LEU A 413 -24.98 -27.53 25.50
N GLY A 414 -24.39 -28.73 25.52
CA GLY A 414 -25.13 -30.00 25.49
C GLY A 414 -25.79 -30.34 24.15
N LYS A 415 -25.36 -29.71 23.04
CA LYS A 415 -25.91 -29.94 21.69
C LYS A 415 -25.04 -30.94 20.89
N GLU A 416 -24.99 -32.19 21.35
CA GLU A 416 -24.05 -33.20 20.85
C GLU A 416 -24.17 -33.49 19.34
N ASP A 417 -25.38 -33.61 18.80
CA ASP A 417 -25.59 -33.89 17.37
C ASP A 417 -25.01 -32.79 16.46
N GLN A 418 -25.21 -31.54 16.87
CA GLN A 418 -24.68 -30.38 16.15
C GLN A 418 -23.16 -30.29 16.29
N ALA A 419 -22.64 -30.59 17.49
CA ALA A 419 -21.21 -30.61 17.75
C ALA A 419 -20.48 -31.65 16.87
N GLN A 420 -21.06 -32.85 16.72
CA GLN A 420 -20.52 -33.89 15.84
C GLN A 420 -20.55 -33.46 14.36
N ALA A 421 -21.58 -32.74 13.93
CA ALA A 421 -21.65 -32.20 12.56
C ALA A 421 -20.52 -31.19 12.31
N ALA A 422 -20.31 -30.25 13.24
CA ALA A 422 -19.24 -29.25 13.15
C ALA A 422 -17.82 -29.89 13.18
N LEU A 423 -17.63 -30.97 13.95
CA LEU A 423 -16.37 -31.74 13.93
C LEU A 423 -16.10 -32.41 12.58
N ARG A 424 -17.13 -33.00 11.96
CA ARG A 424 -17.00 -33.61 10.63
C ARG A 424 -16.61 -32.57 9.58
N GLU A 425 -17.27 -31.41 9.59
CA GLU A 425 -16.96 -30.30 8.70
C GLU A 425 -15.52 -29.78 8.90
N GLY A 426 -15.09 -29.59 10.15
CA GLY A 426 -13.72 -29.19 10.47
C GLY A 426 -12.68 -30.18 9.93
N SER A 427 -12.94 -31.47 10.08
CA SER A 427 -12.07 -32.55 9.58
C SER A 427 -11.99 -32.54 8.04
N GLU A 428 -13.10 -32.31 7.35
CA GLU A 428 -13.12 -32.17 5.89
C GLU A 428 -12.30 -30.96 5.41
N HIS A 429 -12.43 -29.82 6.08
CA HIS A 429 -11.64 -28.62 5.78
C HIS A 429 -10.14 -28.82 6.03
N GLU A 430 -9.77 -29.50 7.12
CA GLU A 430 -8.38 -29.83 7.43
C GLU A 430 -7.77 -30.80 6.40
N ASN A 431 -8.52 -31.84 6.01
CA ASN A 431 -8.08 -32.79 4.98
C ASN A 431 -7.89 -32.12 3.62
N LYS A 432 -8.79 -31.22 3.22
CA LYS A 432 -8.64 -30.43 1.98
C LYS A 432 -7.39 -29.56 2.03
N LYS A 433 -7.11 -28.91 3.16
CA LYS A 433 -5.90 -28.08 3.34
C LYS A 433 -4.61 -28.91 3.19
N ASN A 434 -4.57 -30.09 3.81
CA ASN A 434 -3.42 -30.99 3.79
C ASN A 434 -3.20 -31.64 2.41
N ALA A 435 -4.25 -31.78 1.59
CA ALA A 435 -4.13 -32.25 0.21
C ALA A 435 -3.60 -31.18 -0.77
N THR A 436 -3.66 -29.91 -0.39
CA THR A 436 -3.20 -28.76 -1.19
C THR A 436 -1.89 -28.12 -0.73
N SER A 437 -1.35 -28.57 0.42
CA SER A 437 -0.03 -28.20 0.94
C SER A 437 0.99 -29.26 0.52
#